data_AF-A0A431LFD3-F1
#
_entry.id   AF-A0A431LFD3-F1
#
_cell.length_a   1.000
_cell.length_b   1.000
_cell.length_c   1.000
_cell.angle_alpha   90.00
_cell.angle_beta   90.00
_cell.angle_gamma   90.00
#
_symmetry.space_group_name_H-M   'P 1'
#
loop_
_entity.id
_entity.type
_entity.pdbx_description
1 polymer ?
#
loop_
_entity_poly.entity_id
_entity_poly.type
_entity_poly.pdbx_seq_one_letter_code
_entity_poly.pdbx_strand_id
1 'polypeptide(L)'
;MTDTSAVSQTAPPDAVQSPEVSSIAERLMFEVRWLLYPVNAGLTVALIVYLLRFFFHVGTLVAHAPAFITGAHGGDQDLLVVIVDLLDHAMICSLLILTIMGGHQIYVRRFQQRLAAQGPAWLNRIDTIVLKVKLGLAFTGVSSVVLLKDCISITPVPTQEWLTHVVIHVVFLGTTLITAITWKIMHPTKVD
;
A
#
# COMPACT_ATOMS: atom_id res chain seq x y z
N MET A 1 30.60 -77.91 -13.81
CA MET A 1 29.23 -78.01 -13.27
C MET A 1 29.12 -76.96 -12.18
N THR A 2 28.98 -75.68 -12.52
CA THR A 2 27.71 -74.96 -12.78
C THR A 2 26.66 -75.21 -11.71
N ASP A 3 26.66 -74.37 -10.69
CA ASP A 3 25.44 -73.95 -9.98
C ASP A 3 25.67 -72.53 -9.47
N THR A 4 25.36 -71.56 -10.33
CA THR A 4 25.19 -70.16 -9.96
C THR A 4 23.69 -69.93 -9.87
N SER A 5 23.22 -69.84 -8.63
CA SER A 5 21.85 -69.62 -8.24
C SER A 5 21.24 -68.42 -8.95
N ALA A 6 20.03 -68.62 -9.45
CA ALA A 6 19.18 -67.61 -10.06
C ALA A 6 19.01 -66.38 -9.16
N VAL A 7 19.47 -65.22 -9.64
CA VAL A 7 19.08 -63.92 -9.09
C VAL A 7 17.68 -63.62 -9.62
N SER A 8 16.70 -63.76 -8.73
CA SER A 8 15.31 -63.40 -8.96
C SER A 8 15.21 -61.89 -9.22
N GLN A 9 14.77 -61.52 -10.42
CA GLN A 9 14.36 -60.16 -10.76
C GLN A 9 13.17 -59.76 -9.89
N THR A 10 13.39 -58.92 -8.88
CA THR A 10 12.32 -58.21 -8.19
C THR A 10 11.98 -56.95 -8.98
N ALA A 11 10.79 -56.94 -9.60
CA ALA A 11 10.16 -55.75 -10.18
C ALA A 11 10.12 -54.60 -9.17
N PRO A 12 10.10 -53.32 -9.59
CA PRO A 12 9.90 -52.21 -8.67
C PRO A 12 8.40 -52.08 -8.32
N PRO A 13 7.97 -52.26 -7.06
CA PRO A 13 6.69 -51.72 -6.63
C PRO A 13 6.91 -50.29 -6.14
N ASP A 14 5.91 -49.45 -6.37
CA ASP A 14 5.80 -48.07 -5.89
C ASP A 14 6.38 -47.00 -6.82
N ALA A 15 5.90 -47.02 -8.07
CA ALA A 15 5.62 -45.77 -8.75
C ALA A 15 4.58 -45.00 -7.92
N VAL A 16 5.06 -44.11 -7.04
CA VAL A 16 4.23 -43.11 -6.37
C VAL A 16 3.67 -42.18 -7.44
N GLN A 17 2.49 -42.53 -7.96
CA GLN A 17 1.67 -41.61 -8.74
C GLN A 17 1.29 -40.46 -7.79
N SER A 18 1.99 -39.34 -7.92
CA SER A 18 1.59 -38.08 -7.28
C SER A 18 0.24 -37.69 -7.87
N PRO A 19 -0.74 -37.25 -7.04
CA PRO A 19 -2.06 -36.96 -7.55
C PRO A 19 -1.96 -35.80 -8.54
N GLU A 20 -2.31 -36.05 -9.80
CA GLU A 20 -2.53 -35.02 -10.83
C GLU A 20 -3.71 -34.16 -10.40
N VAL A 21 -3.46 -33.24 -9.48
CA VAL A 21 -4.37 -32.14 -9.17
C VAL A 21 -3.77 -30.91 -9.83
N SER A 22 -3.74 -30.90 -11.16
CA SER A 22 -3.65 -29.66 -11.96
C SER A 22 -4.98 -28.93 -11.85
N SER A 23 -5.35 -28.56 -10.63
CA SER A 23 -6.66 -27.99 -10.34
C SER A 23 -6.76 -26.62 -10.98
N ILE A 24 -7.95 -26.29 -11.43
CA ILE A 24 -8.40 -24.98 -11.90
C ILE A 24 -7.89 -23.82 -11.01
N ALA A 25 -7.59 -24.08 -9.73
CA ALA A 25 -6.96 -23.14 -8.81
C ALA A 25 -5.55 -22.67 -9.26
N GLU A 26 -4.70 -23.53 -9.82
CA GLU A 26 -3.39 -23.13 -10.35
C GLU A 26 -3.52 -22.23 -11.58
N ARG A 27 -4.49 -22.54 -12.45
CA ARG A 27 -4.81 -21.76 -13.65
C ARG A 27 -5.41 -20.39 -13.28
N LEU A 28 -6.33 -20.34 -12.33
CA LEU A 28 -6.87 -19.11 -11.76
C LEU A 28 -5.77 -18.28 -11.07
N MET A 29 -4.86 -18.93 -10.33
CA MET A 29 -3.75 -18.24 -9.67
C MET A 29 -2.74 -17.68 -10.68
N PHE A 30 -2.63 -18.27 -11.87
CA PHE A 30 -1.83 -17.73 -12.97
C PHE A 30 -2.52 -16.55 -13.67
N GLU A 31 -3.83 -16.62 -13.91
CA GLU A 31 -4.63 -15.58 -14.56
C GLU A 31 -4.77 -14.29 -13.73
N VAL A 32 -5.01 -14.41 -12.42
CA VAL A 32 -5.13 -13.24 -11.51
C VAL A 32 -3.85 -12.38 -11.52
N ARG A 33 -2.69 -12.94 -11.88
CA ARG A 33 -1.43 -12.19 -12.00
C ARG A 33 -1.44 -11.19 -13.13
N TRP A 34 -2.06 -11.53 -14.26
CA TRP A 34 -2.18 -10.62 -15.39
C TRP A 34 -3.03 -9.41 -15.04
N LEU A 35 -4.01 -9.56 -14.16
CA LEU A 35 -4.88 -8.46 -13.69
C LEU A 35 -4.12 -7.40 -12.87
N LEU A 36 -3.00 -7.74 -12.23
CA LEU A 36 -2.20 -6.77 -11.46
C LEU A 36 -1.43 -5.79 -12.34
N TYR A 37 -1.08 -6.17 -13.57
CA TYR A 37 -0.37 -5.28 -14.50
C TYR A 37 -1.23 -4.08 -14.94
N PRO A 38 -2.46 -4.25 -15.48
CA PRO A 38 -3.33 -3.15 -15.86
C PRO A 38 -3.80 -2.34 -14.65
N VAL A 39 -3.97 -2.95 -13.48
CA VAL A 39 -4.29 -2.20 -12.24
C VAL A 39 -3.16 -1.24 -11.87
N ASN A 40 -1.91 -1.69 -11.87
CA ASN A 40 -0.76 -0.81 -11.59
C ASN A 40 -0.57 0.26 -12.68
N ALA A 41 -0.81 -0.07 -13.94
CA ALA A 41 -0.80 0.91 -15.03
C ALA A 41 -1.90 1.97 -14.86
N GLY A 42 -3.12 1.55 -14.51
CA GLY A 42 -4.24 2.43 -14.20
C GLY A 42 -3.96 3.37 -13.02
N LEU A 43 -3.36 2.85 -11.94
CA LEU A 43 -2.92 3.67 -10.80
C LEU A 43 -1.85 4.69 -11.21
N THR A 44 -0.94 4.33 -12.11
CA THR A 44 0.08 5.25 -12.64
C THR A 44 -0.56 6.38 -13.43
N VAL A 45 -1.53 6.07 -14.30
CA VAL A 45 -2.30 7.09 -15.04
C VAL A 45 -3.09 7.99 -14.08
N ALA A 46 -3.76 7.40 -13.09
CA ALA A 46 -4.49 8.16 -12.07
C ALA A 46 -3.55 9.11 -11.29
N LEU A 47 -2.35 8.65 -10.93
CA LEU A 47 -1.34 9.49 -10.28
C LEU A 47 -0.93 10.67 -11.17
N ILE A 48 -0.74 10.47 -12.48
CA ILE A 48 -0.42 11.55 -13.42
C ILE A 48 -1.56 12.59 -13.45
N VAL A 49 -2.82 12.15 -13.51
CA VAL A 49 -3.98 13.06 -13.50
C VAL A 49 -4.05 13.86 -12.20
N TYR A 50 -3.85 13.20 -11.05
CA TYR A 50 -3.81 13.88 -9.75
C TYR A 50 -2.65 14.87 -9.65
N LEU A 51 -1.48 14.54 -10.21
CA LEU A 51 -0.32 15.41 -10.24
C LEU A 51 -0.60 16.69 -11.05
N LEU A 52 -1.23 16.57 -12.22
CA LEU A 52 -1.64 17.73 -13.02
C LEU A 52 -2.66 18.59 -12.26
N ARG A 53 -3.64 17.97 -11.60
CA ARG A 53 -4.62 18.69 -10.76
C ARG A 53 -3.94 19.42 -9.60
N PHE A 54 -2.94 18.81 -8.98
CA PHE A 54 -2.15 19.43 -7.91
C PHE A 54 -1.41 20.68 -8.42
N PHE A 55 -0.70 20.58 -9.55
CA PHE A 55 -0.03 21.74 -10.15
C PHE A 55 -1.00 22.84 -10.55
N PHE A 56 -2.19 22.50 -11.04
CA PHE A 56 -3.23 23.49 -11.33
C PHE A 56 -3.69 24.25 -10.07
N HIS A 57 -3.92 23.55 -8.96
CA HIS A 57 -4.31 24.19 -7.69
C HIS A 57 -3.18 25.05 -7.12
N VAL A 58 -1.93 24.59 -7.20
CA VAL A 58 -0.74 25.38 -6.81
C VAL A 58 -0.62 26.64 -7.68
N GLY A 59 -0.75 26.51 -9.00
CA GLY A 59 -0.69 27.64 -9.92
C GLY A 59 -1.80 28.66 -9.64
N THR A 60 -3.02 28.18 -9.35
CA THR A 60 -4.16 29.03 -8.96
C THR A 60 -3.89 29.75 -7.64
N LEU A 61 -3.33 29.06 -6.64
CA LEU A 61 -2.95 29.66 -5.36
C LEU A 61 -1.91 30.76 -5.54
N VAL A 62 -0.86 30.50 -6.33
CA VAL A 62 0.19 31.51 -6.61
C VAL A 62 -0.37 32.71 -7.36
N ALA A 63 -1.27 32.50 -8.32
CA ALA A 63 -1.91 33.58 -9.07
C ALA A 63 -2.80 34.46 -8.18
N HIS A 64 -3.51 33.87 -7.21
CA HIS A 64 -4.36 34.60 -6.27
C HIS A 64 -3.64 35.05 -4.99
N ALA A 65 -2.38 34.66 -4.78
CA ALA A 65 -1.59 35.01 -3.60
C ALA A 65 -1.54 36.52 -3.29
N PRO A 66 -1.41 37.43 -4.28
CA PRO A 66 -1.43 38.86 -4.01
C PRO A 66 -2.74 39.31 -3.34
N ALA A 67 -3.89 38.75 -3.74
CA ALA A 67 -5.19 39.09 -3.19
C ALA A 67 -5.36 38.61 -1.73
N PHE A 68 -4.81 37.43 -1.40
CA PHE A 68 -4.79 36.91 -0.02
C PHE A 68 -3.86 37.71 0.90
N ILE A 69 -2.69 38.14 0.39
CA ILE A 69 -1.69 38.88 1.19
C ILE A 69 -2.11 40.34 1.44
N THR A 70 -2.79 40.99 0.48
CA THR A 70 -3.18 42.40 0.63
C THR A 70 -4.47 42.63 1.42
N GLY A 71 -5.11 41.57 1.94
CA GLY A 71 -6.26 41.66 2.86
C GLY A 71 -7.56 42.20 2.27
N ALA A 72 -7.70 42.24 0.93
CA ALA A 72 -8.84 42.86 0.27
C ALA A 72 -10.15 42.05 0.38
N HIS A 73 -10.06 40.74 0.67
CA HIS A 73 -11.20 39.82 0.74
C HIS A 73 -10.96 38.73 1.80
N GLY A 74 -11.33 38.95 3.08
CA GLY A 74 -11.47 37.87 4.08
C GLY A 74 -10.29 36.90 4.27
N GLY A 75 -9.06 37.31 3.90
CA GLY A 75 -8.09 36.44 3.23
C GLY A 75 -7.39 35.35 4.06
N ASP A 76 -7.39 35.46 5.39
CA ASP A 76 -6.59 34.54 6.22
C ASP A 76 -7.23 33.15 6.34
N GLN A 77 -8.56 33.10 6.47
CA GLN A 77 -9.27 31.84 6.68
C GLN A 77 -9.47 31.07 5.35
N ASP A 78 -9.72 31.78 4.26
CA ASP A 78 -9.80 31.19 2.92
C ASP A 78 -8.45 30.61 2.48
N LEU A 79 -7.35 31.31 2.75
CA LEU A 79 -6.01 30.80 2.46
C LEU A 79 -5.71 29.50 3.21
N LEU A 80 -6.09 29.43 4.49
CA LEU A 80 -5.91 28.23 5.31
C LEU A 80 -6.71 27.04 4.74
N VAL A 81 -7.96 27.26 4.32
CA VAL A 81 -8.79 26.22 3.69
C VAL A 81 -8.16 25.72 2.39
N VAL A 82 -7.67 26.63 1.54
CA VAL A 82 -7.00 26.26 0.29
C VAL A 82 -5.72 25.45 0.57
N ILE A 83 -4.91 25.84 1.55
CA ILE A 83 -3.68 25.11 1.91
C ILE A 83 -4.01 23.70 2.41
N VAL A 84 -5.03 23.53 3.25
CA VAL A 84 -5.45 22.21 3.73
C VAL A 84 -6.00 21.35 2.59
N ASP A 85 -6.72 21.92 1.63
CA ASP A 85 -7.12 21.20 0.42
C ASP A 85 -5.91 20.76 -0.42
N LEU A 86 -4.88 21.60 -0.57
CA LEU A 86 -3.63 21.22 -1.23
C LEU A 86 -2.91 20.07 -0.49
N LEU A 87 -2.94 20.09 0.84
CA LEU A 87 -2.35 19.06 1.69
C LEU A 87 -3.06 17.70 1.49
N ASP A 88 -4.39 17.71 1.39
CA ASP A 88 -5.18 16.51 1.10
C ASP A 88 -4.81 15.88 -0.26
N HIS A 89 -4.70 16.69 -1.31
CA HIS A 89 -4.26 16.21 -2.63
C HIS A 89 -2.84 15.60 -2.58
N ALA A 90 -1.92 16.21 -1.81
CA ALA A 90 -0.56 15.70 -1.62
C ALA A 90 -0.53 14.36 -0.85
N MET A 91 -1.43 14.18 0.12
CA MET A 91 -1.61 12.92 0.85
C MET A 91 -2.07 11.79 -0.06
N ILE A 92 -3.07 12.04 -0.93
CA ILE A 92 -3.54 11.05 -1.92
C ILE A 92 -2.41 10.64 -2.86
N CYS A 93 -1.61 11.59 -3.36
CA CYS A 93 -0.47 11.31 -4.22
C CYS A 93 0.57 10.42 -3.52
N SER A 94 0.88 10.73 -2.26
CA SER A 94 1.85 9.97 -1.45
C SER A 94 1.39 8.52 -1.21
N LEU A 95 0.08 8.32 -0.96
CA LEU A 95 -0.51 6.99 -0.85
C LEU A 95 -0.52 6.23 -2.18
N LEU A 96 -0.81 6.90 -3.29
CA LEU A 96 -0.75 6.30 -4.63
C LEU A 96 0.66 5.82 -4.95
N ILE A 97 1.69 6.63 -4.67
CA ILE A 97 3.09 6.26 -4.88
C ILE A 97 3.46 5.03 -4.04
N LEU A 98 3.08 5.01 -2.75
CA LEU A 98 3.33 3.85 -1.88
C LEU A 98 2.64 2.59 -2.42
N THR A 99 1.40 2.72 -2.90
CA THR A 99 0.63 1.62 -3.47
C THR A 99 1.26 1.09 -4.77
N ILE A 100 1.63 1.97 -5.69
CA ILE A 100 2.29 1.60 -6.96
C ILE A 100 3.62 0.90 -6.68
N MET A 101 4.42 1.45 -5.78
CA MET A 101 5.72 0.86 -5.43
C MET A 101 5.58 -0.48 -4.72
N GLY A 102 4.61 -0.60 -3.80
CA GLY A 102 4.26 -1.86 -3.15
C GLY A 102 3.81 -2.92 -4.16
N GLY A 103 2.94 -2.55 -5.11
CA GLY A 103 2.50 -3.42 -6.20
C GLY A 103 3.67 -3.89 -7.07
N HIS A 104 4.57 -2.98 -7.46
CA HIS A 104 5.76 -3.34 -8.24
C HIS A 104 6.70 -4.29 -7.46
N GLN A 105 6.90 -4.07 -6.15
CA GLN A 105 7.74 -4.94 -5.33
C GLN A 105 7.14 -6.33 -5.12
N ILE A 106 5.81 -6.44 -4.99
CA ILE A 106 5.15 -7.72 -4.74
C ILE A 106 4.98 -8.53 -6.04
N TYR A 107 4.68 -7.87 -7.16
CA TYR A 107 4.27 -8.54 -8.39
C TYR A 107 5.32 -8.57 -9.49
N VAL A 108 6.22 -7.59 -9.60
CA VAL A 108 7.25 -7.56 -10.67
C VAL A 108 8.57 -8.18 -10.19
N ARG A 109 9.02 -7.89 -8.96
CA ARG A 109 10.31 -8.44 -8.45
C ARG A 109 10.32 -9.95 -8.24
N ARG A 110 9.17 -10.58 -7.95
CA ARG A 110 9.09 -12.05 -7.81
C ARG A 110 9.27 -12.80 -9.14
N PHE A 111 9.12 -12.15 -10.30
CA PHE A 111 9.41 -12.78 -11.60
C PHE A 111 10.91 -12.87 -11.91
N GLN A 112 11.74 -11.99 -11.34
CA GLN A 112 13.19 -12.05 -11.57
C GLN A 112 13.89 -13.16 -10.80
N GLN A 113 13.22 -13.78 -9.80
CA GLN A 113 13.77 -14.89 -9.01
C GLN A 113 13.38 -16.28 -9.51
N ARG A 114 12.58 -16.41 -10.58
CA ARG A 114 12.39 -17.70 -11.28
C ARG A 114 13.36 -17.92 -12.45
N LEU A 115 14.16 -16.91 -12.82
CA LEU A 115 15.18 -17.01 -13.87
C LEU A 115 16.64 -16.98 -13.34
N ALA A 116 16.86 -16.72 -12.05
CA ALA A 116 18.17 -16.84 -11.43
C ALA A 116 18.06 -17.66 -10.15
N ALA A 117 18.54 -18.91 -10.20
CA ALA A 117 18.61 -19.86 -9.09
C ALA A 117 19.57 -19.43 -7.94
N GLN A 118 19.91 -18.14 -7.84
CA GLN A 118 20.79 -17.58 -6.81
C GLN A 118 20.34 -16.15 -6.49
N GLY A 119 19.35 -16.01 -5.60
CA GLY A 119 18.97 -14.73 -5.00
C GLY A 119 19.60 -14.58 -3.61
N PRO A 120 20.29 -13.46 -3.29
CA PRO A 120 20.97 -13.30 -2.01
C PRO A 120 19.99 -13.15 -0.82
N ALA A 121 20.37 -13.65 0.35
CA ALA A 121 19.49 -13.85 1.52
C ALA A 121 18.81 -12.57 2.08
N TRP A 122 19.29 -11.38 1.71
CA TRP A 122 18.74 -10.09 2.15
C TRP A 122 17.45 -9.65 1.43
N LEU A 123 17.09 -10.26 0.28
CA LEU A 123 15.82 -9.96 -0.41
C LEU A 123 14.64 -10.78 0.13
N ASN A 124 14.92 -11.86 0.88
CA ASN A 124 13.90 -12.77 1.42
C ASN A 124 13.29 -12.27 2.75
N ARG A 125 13.75 -11.13 3.27
CA ARG A 125 13.37 -10.57 4.57
C ARG A 125 12.83 -9.15 4.46
N ILE A 126 12.03 -8.87 3.44
CA ILE A 126 11.11 -7.72 3.52
C ILE A 126 10.06 -8.12 4.56
N ASP A 127 10.29 -7.67 5.80
CA ASP A 127 9.43 -7.95 6.91
C ASP A 127 8.06 -7.35 6.63
N THR A 128 7.13 -8.20 6.22
CA THR A 128 5.79 -7.79 5.78
C THR A 128 5.05 -6.99 6.86
N ILE A 129 5.50 -7.11 8.12
CA ILE A 129 4.99 -6.37 9.27
C ILE A 129 5.40 -4.89 9.20
N VAL A 130 6.64 -4.57 8.81
CA VAL A 130 7.11 -3.18 8.68
C VAL A 130 6.36 -2.45 7.56
N LEU A 131 6.08 -3.15 6.45
CA LEU A 131 5.30 -2.58 5.35
C LEU A 131 3.86 -2.27 5.77
N LYS A 132 3.24 -3.17 6.56
CA LYS A 132 1.89 -2.98 7.11
C LYS A 132 1.81 -1.81 8.09
N VAL A 133 2.80 -1.69 8.99
CA VAL A 133 2.87 -0.57 9.95
C VAL A 133 3.01 0.77 9.21
N LYS A 134 3.87 0.85 8.19
CA LYS A 134 4.04 2.06 7.37
C LYS A 134 2.76 2.45 6.63
N LEU A 135 2.03 1.47 6.11
CA LEU A 135 0.76 1.71 5.44
C LEU A 135 -0.31 2.20 6.44
N GLY A 136 -0.41 1.59 7.62
CA GLY A 136 -1.33 2.02 8.68
C GLY A 136 -1.08 3.46 9.13
N LEU A 137 0.18 3.82 9.36
CA LEU A 137 0.59 5.19 9.70
C LEU A 137 0.18 6.19 8.61
N ALA A 138 0.36 5.83 7.33
CA ALA A 138 -0.04 6.69 6.22
C ALA A 138 -1.56 6.92 6.22
N PHE A 139 -2.38 5.88 6.42
CA PHE A 139 -3.84 6.03 6.50
C PHE A 139 -4.31 6.83 7.71
N THR A 140 -3.71 6.63 8.89
CA THR A 140 -4.00 7.45 10.07
C THR A 140 -3.66 8.92 9.81
N GLY A 141 -2.54 9.19 9.13
CA GLY A 141 -2.14 10.54 8.72
C GLY A 141 -3.16 11.20 7.79
N VAL A 142 -3.60 10.51 6.73
CA VAL A 142 -4.63 11.04 5.80
C VAL A 142 -5.94 11.35 6.54
N SER A 143 -6.39 10.46 7.42
CA SER A 143 -7.59 10.70 8.23
C SER A 143 -7.46 11.91 9.16
N SER A 144 -6.26 12.20 9.68
CA SER A 144 -6.00 13.39 10.50
C SER A 144 -6.19 14.69 9.72
N VAL A 145 -5.88 14.70 8.43
CA VAL A 145 -6.01 15.89 7.58
C VAL A 145 -7.49 16.24 7.35
N VAL A 146 -8.33 15.22 7.18
CA VAL A 146 -9.79 15.40 7.04
C VAL A 146 -10.39 16.06 8.28
N LEU A 147 -10.00 15.63 9.48
CA LEU A 147 -10.44 16.28 10.72
C LEU A 147 -9.96 17.72 10.84
N LEU A 148 -8.71 17.98 10.44
CA LEU A 148 -8.17 19.35 10.45
C LEU A 148 -8.99 20.24 9.49
N LYS A 149 -9.34 19.73 8.31
CA LYS A 149 -10.19 20.42 7.33
C LYS A 149 -11.55 20.79 7.93
N ASP A 150 -12.20 19.86 8.62
CA ASP A 150 -13.50 20.13 9.26
C ASP A 150 -13.39 21.21 10.36
N CYS A 151 -12.28 21.22 11.11
CA CYS A 151 -12.05 22.21 12.17
C CYS A 151 -11.82 23.64 11.66
N ILE A 152 -11.25 23.77 10.46
CA ILE A 152 -10.95 25.09 9.88
C ILE A 152 -12.03 25.58 8.90
N SER A 153 -12.98 24.72 8.54
CA SER A 153 -14.01 25.01 7.55
C SER A 153 -14.90 26.17 7.99
N ILE A 154 -15.16 27.09 7.07
CA ILE A 154 -16.06 28.23 7.27
C ILE A 154 -17.53 27.76 7.22
N THR A 155 -17.79 26.65 6.51
CA THR A 155 -19.11 26.03 6.46
C THR A 155 -19.22 25.03 7.61
N PRO A 156 -20.24 25.14 8.48
CA PRO A 156 -20.41 24.20 9.59
C PRO A 156 -20.72 22.81 9.04
N VAL A 157 -19.83 21.86 9.35
CA VAL A 157 -20.05 20.45 9.04
C VAL A 157 -21.15 19.91 9.96
N PRO A 158 -22.17 19.20 9.45
CA PRO A 158 -23.22 18.61 10.28
C PRO A 158 -22.61 17.74 11.39
N THR A 159 -23.17 17.84 12.61
CA THR A 159 -22.64 17.12 13.77
C THR A 159 -22.51 15.61 13.55
N GLN A 160 -23.43 15.02 12.79
CA GLN A 160 -23.39 13.59 12.45
C GLN A 160 -22.18 13.22 11.56
N GLU A 161 -21.85 14.06 10.58
CA GLU A 161 -20.70 13.83 9.69
C GLU A 161 -19.39 14.02 10.43
N TRP A 162 -19.28 15.11 11.20
CA TRP A 162 -18.10 15.38 12.02
C TRP A 162 -17.83 14.26 13.03
N LEU A 163 -18.88 13.80 13.74
CA LEU A 163 -18.76 12.66 14.65
C LEU A 163 -18.31 11.39 13.93
N THR A 164 -18.81 11.15 12.71
CA THR A 164 -18.41 10.00 11.89
C THR A 164 -16.93 10.06 11.54
N HIS A 165 -16.42 11.22 11.14
CA HIS A 165 -14.99 11.42 10.86
C HIS A 165 -14.13 11.19 12.11
N VAL A 166 -14.54 11.70 13.27
CA VAL A 166 -13.84 11.49 14.55
C VAL A 166 -13.81 10.01 14.92
N VAL A 167 -14.94 9.30 14.80
CA VAL A 167 -15.02 7.87 15.10
C VAL A 167 -14.09 7.07 14.19
N ILE A 168 -14.11 7.34 12.87
CA ILE A 168 -13.23 6.67 11.92
C ILE A 168 -11.76 6.93 12.26
N HIS A 169 -11.40 8.17 12.60
CA HIS A 169 -10.04 8.51 12.98
C HIS A 169 -9.56 7.76 14.21
N VAL A 170 -10.40 7.67 15.25
CA VAL A 170 -10.08 6.92 16.47
C VAL A 170 -9.90 5.43 16.17
N VAL A 171 -10.72 4.85 15.29
CA VAL A 171 -10.57 3.46 14.85
C VAL A 171 -9.25 3.24 14.10
N PHE A 172 -8.88 4.13 13.17
CA PHE A 172 -7.60 4.06 12.47
C PHE A 172 -6.41 4.24 13.41
N LEU A 173 -6.48 5.20 14.32
CA LEU A 173 -5.45 5.44 15.32
C LEU A 173 -5.27 4.21 16.22
N GLY A 174 -6.37 3.63 16.71
CA GLY A 174 -6.36 2.40 17.50
C GLY A 174 -5.76 1.22 16.74
N THR A 175 -6.15 1.03 15.48
CA THR A 175 -5.63 -0.06 14.63
C THR A 175 -4.12 0.08 14.41
N THR A 176 -3.66 1.30 14.11
CA THR A 176 -2.23 1.60 13.92
C THR A 176 -1.44 1.42 15.21
N LEU A 177 -1.99 1.84 16.36
CA LEU A 177 -1.37 1.66 17.66
C LEU A 177 -1.21 0.18 18.02
N ILE A 178 -2.26 -0.63 17.85
CA ILE A 178 -2.22 -2.07 18.08
C ILE A 178 -1.14 -2.70 17.18
N THR A 179 -1.14 -2.37 15.89
CA THR A 179 -0.17 -2.91 14.94
C THR A 179 1.28 -2.53 15.32
N ALA A 180 1.51 -1.29 15.77
CA ALA A 180 2.80 -0.83 16.24
C ALA A 180 3.26 -1.54 17.52
N ILE A 181 2.33 -1.77 18.47
CA ILE A 181 2.60 -2.53 19.69
C ILE A 181 2.95 -3.98 19.33
N THR A 182 2.17 -4.63 18.48
CA THR A 182 2.45 -5.99 17.99
C THR A 182 3.83 -6.06 17.35
N TRP A 183 4.21 -5.08 16.52
CA TRP A 183 5.55 -5.01 15.94
C TRP A 183 6.64 -4.89 16.99
N LYS A 184 6.49 -4.01 18.00
CA LYS A 184 7.43 -3.84 19.11
C LYS A 184 7.61 -5.13 19.93
N ILE A 185 6.52 -5.85 20.19
CA ILE A 185 6.56 -7.11 20.95
C ILE A 185 7.26 -8.21 20.15
N MET A 186 7.04 -8.28 18.84
CA MET A 186 7.70 -9.28 17.97
C MET A 186 9.18 -8.96 17.68
N HIS A 187 9.61 -7.71 17.86
CA HIS A 187 10.98 -7.25 17.59
C HIS A 187 11.55 -6.47 18.78
N PRO A 188 11.77 -7.10 19.95
CA PRO A 188 12.40 -6.41 21.07
C PRO A 188 13.81 -5.97 20.69
N THR A 189 14.06 -4.66 20.75
CA THR A 189 15.41 -4.10 20.59
C THR A 189 16.28 -4.60 21.74
N LYS A 190 17.36 -5.34 21.43
CA LYS A 190 18.40 -5.60 22.42
C LYS A 190 18.94 -4.26 22.91
N VAL A 191 18.79 -4.01 24.20
CA VAL A 191 19.46 -2.91 24.89
C VAL A 191 20.84 -3.46 25.25
N ASP A 192 21.85 -3.04 24.50
CA ASP A 192 23.27 -3.23 24.86
C ASP A 192 23.73 -2.05 25.73
#